data_AF-A0A1V1TIL5-F1
#
_entry.id   AF-A0A1V1TIL5-F1
#
_cell.length_a   1.000
_cell.length_b   1.000
_cell.length_c   1.000
_cell.angle_alpha   90.00
_cell.angle_beta   90.00
_cell.angle_gamma   90.00
#
_symmetry.space_group_name_H-M   'P 1'
#
loop_
_entity.id
_entity.type
_entity.pdbx_description
1 polymer ?
#
loop_
_entity_poly.entity_id
_entity_poly.type
_entity_poly.pdbx_seq_one_letter_code
_entity_poly.pdbx_strand_id
1 'polypeptide(L)'
;MPTPSAEDIRKGHGRLTYQEAMSLVSLPDKIVSQGEILKRYMSRRSAWVPGTDFLPLAIEQGISGFKLPIITYGAHVYSQAALIASISFRAARKEAGNGGRSKRFGIHQIEGIFSEGGRSDRPFIYQVMKLSSNAEFPSLLVTARQPTSPSTNPERDHFPEADAELPVGPVCFSAMVSFRPSAISRFDTQEPPAQARFADILNSRRPAEWDPAPIADIDGLLARLPGARQAEGTFPCLEMRKVDMRAYNAGRPMHERRELMLHRLLAPLPDKDGDEECAIGGPDAHICAHAYAADRNGLLMVGNHTAEFGHEVKGASSLGYSFKVHVNAEDAIMRFDEGGGECWVQEAQFPRTAAGRAVIHTKIWSPRGVHVATMYQDGITRWKSRHVVEAKAEL
;
A
#
# COMPACT_ATOMS: atom_id res chain seq x y z
N MET A 1 -7.05 21.09 -1.74
CA MET A 1 -6.29 21.48 -0.53
C MET A 1 -5.13 22.40 -0.88
N PRO A 2 -4.78 23.38 -0.02
CA PRO A 2 -3.55 24.16 -0.19
C PRO A 2 -2.34 23.23 -0.16
N THR A 3 -1.34 23.51 -1.00
CA THR A 3 -0.08 22.76 -1.01
C THR A 3 0.60 22.89 0.36
N PRO A 4 0.98 21.78 1.03
CA PRO A 4 1.68 21.84 2.31
C PRO A 4 2.96 22.69 2.22
N SER A 5 3.30 23.40 3.29
CA SER A 5 4.58 24.12 3.35
C SER A 5 5.76 23.15 3.49
N ALA A 6 6.98 23.61 3.20
CA ALA A 6 8.19 22.80 3.43
C ALA A 6 8.34 22.38 4.91
N GLU A 7 7.90 23.22 5.84
CA GLU A 7 7.88 22.90 7.27
C GLU A 7 6.87 21.79 7.60
N ASP A 8 5.67 21.86 7.02
CA ASP A 8 4.66 20.80 7.17
C ASP A 8 5.18 19.47 6.63
N ILE A 9 5.86 19.46 5.49
CA ILE A 9 6.50 18.26 4.93
C ILE A 9 7.55 17.70 5.89
N ARG A 10 8.42 18.54 6.47
CA ARG A 10 9.46 18.07 7.41
C ARG A 10 8.85 17.44 8.66
N LYS A 11 7.81 18.04 9.21
CA LYS A 11 7.14 17.61 10.45
C LYS A 11 6.05 16.56 10.23
N GLY A 12 5.69 16.29 8.98
CA GLY A 12 4.62 15.37 8.61
C GLY A 12 3.24 15.84 9.05
N HIS A 13 3.00 17.16 9.00
CA HIS A 13 1.68 17.72 9.25
C HIS A 13 0.73 17.45 8.08
N GLY A 14 -0.56 17.31 8.38
CA GLY A 14 -1.60 17.06 7.37
C GLY A 14 -1.67 15.61 6.88
N ARG A 15 -0.93 14.68 7.49
CA ARG A 15 -1.08 13.24 7.24
C ARG A 15 -2.48 12.79 7.67
N LEU A 16 -3.16 12.06 6.78
CA LEU A 16 -4.49 11.51 7.04
C LEU A 16 -4.39 10.22 7.85
N THR A 17 -5.33 10.00 8.75
CA THR A 17 -5.53 8.70 9.42
C THR A 17 -5.94 7.62 8.40
N TYR A 18 -5.91 6.35 8.82
CA TYR A 18 -6.32 5.25 7.95
C TYR A 18 -7.78 5.39 7.51
N GLN A 19 -8.67 5.70 8.46
CA GLN A 19 -10.10 5.87 8.20
C GLN A 19 -10.38 7.04 7.25
N GLU A 20 -9.67 8.17 7.40
CA GLU A 20 -9.82 9.30 6.49
C GLU A 20 -9.35 8.95 5.08
N ALA A 21 -8.12 8.45 4.94
CA ALA A 21 -7.52 8.13 3.64
C ALA A 21 -8.29 7.01 2.93
N MET A 22 -8.79 6.02 3.65
CA MET A 22 -9.55 4.91 3.10
C MET A 22 -11.05 5.16 3.06
N SER A 23 -11.54 6.37 3.35
CA SER A 23 -12.98 6.64 3.43
C SER A 23 -13.72 6.37 2.12
N LEU A 24 -14.87 5.72 2.28
CA LEU A 24 -15.71 5.20 1.20
C LEU A 24 -17.14 5.70 1.35
N VAL A 25 -17.88 5.65 0.26
CA VAL A 25 -19.34 5.79 0.24
C VAL A 25 -19.94 4.64 -0.56
N SER A 26 -21.06 4.12 -0.08
CA SER A 26 -21.88 3.15 -0.80
C SER A 26 -22.66 3.88 -1.90
N LEU A 27 -22.79 3.26 -3.06
CA LEU A 27 -23.56 3.80 -4.18
C LEU A 27 -24.73 2.88 -4.49
N PRO A 28 -25.78 3.37 -5.17
CA PRO A 28 -26.89 2.53 -5.62
C PRO A 28 -26.40 1.32 -6.42
N ASP A 29 -26.90 0.14 -6.05
CA ASP A 29 -26.62 -1.12 -6.72
C ASP A 29 -26.94 -1.04 -8.21
N LYS A 30 -26.11 -1.69 -9.03
CA LYS A 30 -26.35 -1.80 -10.47
C LYS A 30 -26.78 -3.22 -10.82
N ILE A 31 -27.96 -3.33 -11.43
CA ILE A 31 -28.43 -4.60 -11.99
C ILE A 31 -27.82 -4.74 -13.39
N VAL A 32 -27.09 -5.83 -13.63
CA VAL A 32 -26.57 -6.15 -14.95
C VAL A 32 -27.45 -7.18 -15.66
N SER A 33 -27.23 -7.34 -16.97
CA SER A 33 -27.89 -8.36 -17.78
C SER A 33 -27.80 -9.73 -17.09
N GLN A 34 -28.92 -10.46 -16.99
CA GLN A 34 -29.10 -11.72 -16.24
C GLN A 34 -29.51 -11.55 -14.75
N GLY A 35 -29.72 -10.33 -14.27
CA GLY A 35 -30.27 -10.08 -12.93
C GLY A 35 -29.24 -10.14 -11.80
N GLU A 36 -27.95 -10.27 -12.13
CA GLU A 36 -26.88 -10.16 -11.14
C GLU A 36 -26.79 -8.73 -10.59
N ILE A 37 -26.60 -8.63 -9.27
CA ILE A 37 -26.46 -7.36 -8.56
C ILE A 37 -24.98 -7.06 -8.39
N LEU A 38 -24.53 -5.93 -8.94
CA LEU A 38 -23.22 -5.37 -8.66
C LEU A 38 -23.34 -4.32 -7.56
N LYS A 39 -22.73 -4.62 -6.40
CA LYS A 39 -22.54 -3.61 -5.35
C LYS A 39 -21.55 -2.56 -5.83
N ARG A 40 -21.83 -1.29 -5.55
CA ARG A 40 -21.01 -0.16 -5.99
C ARG A 40 -20.54 0.66 -4.79
N TYR A 41 -19.30 1.15 -4.88
CA TYR A 41 -18.69 2.01 -3.87
C TYR A 41 -17.84 3.08 -4.55
N MET A 42 -17.53 4.15 -3.83
CA MET A 42 -16.66 5.21 -4.32
C MET A 42 -15.71 5.71 -3.23
N SER A 43 -14.47 6.02 -3.60
CA SER A 43 -13.56 6.77 -2.72
C SER A 43 -14.12 8.15 -2.41
N ARG A 44 -14.06 8.57 -1.14
CA ARG A 44 -14.42 9.95 -0.77
C ARG A 44 -13.24 10.90 -0.80
N ARG A 45 -12.02 10.41 -0.59
CA ARG A 45 -10.82 11.24 -0.50
C ARG A 45 -9.88 11.00 -1.66
N SER A 46 -9.07 12.01 -1.94
CA SER A 46 -7.97 11.93 -2.90
C SER A 46 -6.94 10.89 -2.49
N ALA A 47 -6.49 10.08 -3.44
CA ALA A 47 -5.39 9.16 -3.22
C ALA A 47 -4.05 9.90 -3.19
N TRP A 48 -3.21 9.55 -2.20
CA TRP A 48 -1.88 10.14 -2.06
C TRP A 48 -1.01 9.88 -3.30
N VAL A 49 -0.16 10.86 -3.66
CA VAL A 49 0.68 10.81 -4.86
C VAL A 49 2.15 10.75 -4.43
N PRO A 50 2.85 9.63 -4.64
CA PRO A 50 4.23 9.48 -4.18
C PRO A 50 5.16 10.51 -4.80
N GLY A 51 5.84 11.31 -3.96
CA GLY A 51 6.85 12.28 -4.40
C GLY A 51 6.36 13.72 -4.59
N THR A 52 5.06 14.02 -4.41
CA THR A 52 4.58 15.41 -4.45
C THR A 52 5.16 16.26 -3.32
N ASP A 53 5.51 15.64 -2.20
CA ASP A 53 6.12 16.29 -1.03
C ASP A 53 7.51 16.87 -1.33
N PHE A 54 8.18 16.45 -2.41
CA PHE A 54 9.45 17.06 -2.78
C PHE A 54 9.31 18.47 -3.34
N LEU A 55 8.15 18.85 -3.88
CA LEU A 55 8.00 20.16 -4.51
C LEU A 55 8.15 21.32 -3.50
N PRO A 56 7.45 21.34 -2.35
CA PRO A 56 7.67 22.37 -1.34
C PRO A 56 9.13 22.47 -0.88
N LEU A 57 9.80 21.31 -0.70
CA LEU A 57 11.22 21.24 -0.33
C LEU A 57 12.12 21.81 -1.43
N ALA A 58 11.85 21.49 -2.70
CA ALA A 58 12.62 21.98 -3.84
C ALA A 58 12.47 23.51 -4.03
N ILE A 59 11.25 24.04 -3.89
CA ILE A 59 10.96 25.47 -4.01
C ILE A 59 11.75 26.27 -2.98
N GLU A 60 11.76 25.83 -1.72
CA GLU A 60 12.48 26.50 -0.64
C GLU A 60 14.00 26.55 -0.90
N GLN A 61 14.54 25.53 -1.57
CA GLN A 61 15.95 25.46 -1.97
C GLN A 61 16.25 26.17 -3.31
N GLY A 62 15.26 26.88 -3.89
CA GLY A 62 15.42 27.60 -5.15
C GLY A 62 15.58 26.69 -6.38
N ILE A 63 15.19 25.41 -6.28
CA ILE A 63 15.30 24.44 -7.38
C ILE A 63 14.08 24.58 -8.28
N SER A 64 14.30 25.07 -9.51
CA SER A 64 13.26 25.20 -10.52
C SER A 64 13.12 23.94 -11.39
N GLY A 65 11.97 23.79 -12.06
CA GLY A 65 11.75 22.71 -13.04
C GLY A 65 11.54 21.32 -12.44
N PHE A 66 11.23 21.23 -11.14
CA PHE A 66 10.91 19.96 -10.50
C PHE A 66 9.58 19.40 -11.03
N LYS A 67 9.62 18.26 -11.74
CA LYS A 67 8.42 17.64 -12.29
C LYS A 67 7.70 16.84 -11.23
N LEU A 68 6.44 17.18 -10.99
CA LEU A 68 5.58 16.42 -10.10
C LEU A 68 5.16 15.09 -10.73
N PRO A 69 5.14 14.00 -9.95
CA PRO A 69 4.40 12.81 -10.32
C PRO A 69 2.90 13.12 -10.35
N ILE A 70 2.18 12.44 -11.25
CA ILE A 70 0.72 12.59 -11.40
C ILE A 70 -0.04 11.29 -11.09
N ILE A 71 0.68 10.21 -10.79
CA ILE A 71 0.11 8.88 -10.59
C ILE A 71 -0.01 8.60 -9.09
N THR A 72 -1.20 8.19 -8.69
CA THR A 72 -1.53 7.87 -7.29
C THR A 72 -0.81 6.63 -6.80
N TYR A 73 -0.67 6.52 -5.49
CA TYR A 73 -0.09 5.37 -4.82
C TYR A 73 -0.94 4.12 -5.00
N GLY A 74 -0.34 3.05 -5.54
CA GLY A 74 -1.06 1.82 -5.91
C GLY A 74 -1.72 1.12 -4.72
N ALA A 75 -1.08 1.12 -3.56
CA ALA A 75 -1.65 0.51 -2.36
C ALA A 75 -2.96 1.15 -1.90
N HIS A 76 -3.27 2.39 -2.32
CA HIS A 76 -4.54 3.03 -2.00
C HIS A 76 -5.72 2.30 -2.64
N VAL A 77 -5.71 2.12 -3.96
CA VAL A 77 -6.78 1.39 -4.67
C VAL A 77 -6.77 -0.10 -4.30
N TYR A 78 -5.60 -0.68 -4.02
CA TYR A 78 -5.46 -2.05 -3.54
C TYR A 78 -6.16 -2.26 -2.20
N SER A 79 -5.90 -1.39 -1.23
CA SER A 79 -6.43 -1.50 0.13
C SER A 79 -7.92 -1.17 0.18
N GLN A 80 -8.37 -0.14 -0.55
CA GLN A 80 -9.80 0.16 -0.66
C GLN A 80 -10.57 -0.99 -1.31
N ALA A 81 -10.04 -1.63 -2.36
CA ALA A 81 -10.70 -2.78 -2.98
C ALA A 81 -10.88 -3.94 -1.99
N ALA A 82 -9.85 -4.24 -1.18
CA ALA A 82 -9.93 -5.27 -0.15
C ALA A 82 -10.91 -4.92 0.99
N LEU A 83 -10.90 -3.66 1.45
CA LEU A 83 -11.87 -3.15 2.43
C LEU A 83 -13.30 -3.26 1.92
N ILE A 84 -13.55 -2.85 0.68
CA ILE A 84 -14.85 -2.90 0.03
C ILE A 84 -15.35 -4.35 -0.07
N ALA A 85 -14.46 -5.28 -0.42
CA ALA A 85 -14.80 -6.70 -0.41
C ALA A 85 -15.22 -7.15 1.00
N SER A 86 -14.48 -6.77 2.04
CA SER A 86 -14.84 -7.11 3.43
C SER A 86 -16.18 -6.51 3.84
N ILE A 87 -16.43 -5.22 3.55
CA ILE A 87 -17.70 -4.54 3.80
C ILE A 87 -18.86 -5.28 3.10
N SER A 88 -18.70 -5.58 1.80
CA SER A 88 -19.71 -6.30 1.01
C SER A 88 -19.98 -7.69 1.55
N PHE A 89 -18.93 -8.41 1.96
CA PHE A 89 -19.05 -9.75 2.53
C PHE A 89 -19.79 -9.74 3.87
N ARG A 90 -19.44 -8.81 4.77
CA ARG A 90 -20.10 -8.64 6.07
C ARG A 90 -21.57 -8.29 5.90
N ALA A 91 -21.89 -7.35 5.00
CA ALA A 91 -23.28 -6.98 4.69
C ALA A 91 -24.11 -8.20 4.22
N ALA A 92 -23.59 -8.95 3.24
CA ALA A 92 -24.27 -10.14 2.73
C ALA A 92 -24.48 -11.22 3.81
N ARG A 93 -23.53 -11.38 4.74
CA ARG A 93 -23.69 -12.31 5.88
C ARG A 93 -24.74 -11.85 6.88
N LYS A 94 -24.82 -10.55 7.15
CA LYS A 94 -25.81 -9.95 8.04
C LYS A 94 -27.22 -10.14 7.47
N GLU A 95 -27.41 -9.91 6.17
CA GLU A 95 -28.65 -10.15 5.44
C GLU A 95 -29.07 -11.63 5.46
N ALA A 96 -28.11 -12.55 5.37
CA ALA A 96 -28.36 -13.99 5.42
C ALA A 96 -28.76 -14.53 6.81
N GLY A 97 -28.85 -13.68 7.85
CA GLY A 97 -29.38 -14.07 9.16
C GLY A 97 -28.49 -15.01 9.98
N ASN A 98 -27.20 -15.13 9.65
CA ASN A 98 -26.24 -15.99 10.34
C ASN A 98 -25.80 -15.44 11.73
N GLY A 99 -26.75 -15.02 12.57
CA GLY A 99 -26.52 -14.44 13.90
C GLY A 99 -26.22 -15.46 15.02
N GLY A 100 -26.19 -16.76 14.74
CA GLY A 100 -25.90 -17.82 15.74
C GLY A 100 -24.54 -18.48 15.51
N ARG A 101 -23.61 -18.37 16.49
CA ARG A 101 -22.25 -18.98 16.49
C ARG A 101 -21.56 -18.94 15.10
N SER A 102 -21.71 -17.84 14.37
CA SER A 102 -21.10 -17.70 13.06
C SER A 102 -19.59 -17.75 13.21
N LYS A 103 -18.94 -18.62 12.42
CA LYS A 103 -17.48 -18.59 12.25
C LYS A 103 -17.07 -17.14 11.99
N ARG A 104 -16.01 -16.68 12.67
CA ARG A 104 -15.36 -15.40 12.36
C ARG A 104 -14.57 -15.60 11.09
N PHE A 105 -14.77 -14.74 10.11
CA PHE A 105 -14.04 -14.78 8.85
C PHE A 105 -13.13 -13.57 8.78
N GLY A 106 -12.01 -13.72 8.10
CA GLY A 106 -11.19 -12.59 7.69
C GLY A 106 -10.49 -12.86 6.38
N ILE A 107 -9.94 -11.80 5.81
CA ILE A 107 -9.15 -11.84 4.59
C ILE A 107 -7.92 -12.73 4.83
N HIS A 108 -7.71 -13.71 3.95
CA HIS A 108 -6.45 -14.46 3.92
C HIS A 108 -5.64 -14.22 2.67
N GLN A 109 -6.27 -13.68 1.63
CA GLN A 109 -5.62 -13.46 0.36
C GLN A 109 -6.25 -12.28 -0.38
N ILE A 110 -5.38 -11.44 -0.93
CA ILE A 110 -5.72 -10.39 -1.88
C ILE A 110 -4.78 -10.58 -3.09
N GLU A 111 -5.35 -10.64 -4.28
CA GLU A 111 -4.62 -10.67 -5.55
C GLU A 111 -5.04 -9.47 -6.39
N GLY A 112 -4.12 -8.56 -6.67
CA GLY A 112 -4.37 -7.32 -7.41
C GLY A 112 -3.59 -7.22 -8.72
N ILE A 113 -4.22 -6.69 -9.75
CA ILE A 113 -3.60 -6.36 -11.04
C ILE A 113 -3.83 -4.88 -11.34
N PHE A 114 -2.75 -4.17 -11.62
CA PHE A 114 -2.76 -2.77 -12.02
C PHE A 114 -2.74 -2.68 -13.55
N SER A 115 -3.79 -2.08 -14.11
CA SER A 115 -3.96 -1.95 -15.56
C SER A 115 -3.70 -0.53 -16.04
N GLU A 116 -4.04 0.48 -15.24
CA GLU A 116 -3.83 1.89 -15.56
C GLU A 116 -3.37 2.69 -14.34
N GLY A 117 -2.65 3.78 -14.59
CA GLY A 117 -2.23 4.70 -13.54
C GLY A 117 -3.39 5.52 -13.01
N GLY A 118 -3.61 5.49 -11.69
CA GLY A 118 -4.63 6.28 -11.04
C GLY A 118 -4.29 7.77 -10.96
N ARG A 119 -5.31 8.62 -10.85
CA ARG A 119 -5.22 10.08 -10.71
C ARG A 119 -5.83 10.56 -9.40
N SER A 120 -5.22 11.54 -8.76
CA SER A 120 -5.64 12.05 -7.45
C SER A 120 -6.78 13.06 -7.52
N ASP A 121 -7.10 13.58 -8.70
CA ASP A 121 -8.06 14.67 -8.90
C ASP A 121 -9.51 14.18 -9.11
N ARG A 122 -9.77 12.89 -8.89
CA ARG A 122 -11.05 12.22 -9.13
C ARG A 122 -11.17 10.93 -8.30
N PRO A 123 -12.40 10.45 -8.00
CA PRO A 123 -12.58 9.24 -7.20
C PRO A 123 -12.19 7.97 -7.96
N PHE A 124 -11.88 6.90 -7.21
CA PHE A 124 -12.06 5.55 -7.73
C PHE A 124 -13.51 5.11 -7.49
N ILE A 125 -14.08 4.50 -8.51
CA ILE A 125 -15.42 3.91 -8.50
C ILE A 125 -15.25 2.40 -8.58
N TYR A 126 -15.80 1.71 -7.60
CA TYR A 126 -15.63 0.27 -7.43
C TYR A 126 -16.91 -0.49 -7.74
N GLN A 127 -16.74 -1.68 -8.30
CA GLN A 127 -17.80 -2.66 -8.48
C GLN A 127 -17.37 -3.98 -7.84
N VAL A 128 -18.27 -4.58 -7.08
CA VAL A 128 -18.04 -5.86 -6.40
C VAL A 128 -18.96 -6.92 -6.99
N MET A 129 -18.35 -8.04 -7.36
CA MET A 129 -19.02 -9.23 -7.85
C MET A 129 -18.61 -10.42 -7.00
N LYS A 130 -19.56 -11.32 -6.74
CA LYS A 130 -19.27 -12.59 -6.07
C LYS A 130 -18.64 -13.56 -7.06
N LEU A 131 -17.42 -14.01 -6.79
CA LEU A 131 -16.75 -15.01 -7.63
C LEU A 131 -17.05 -16.44 -7.18
N SER A 132 -16.98 -16.70 -5.88
CA SER A 132 -17.23 -18.03 -5.32
C SER A 132 -18.18 -17.94 -4.14
N SER A 133 -19.12 -18.89 -4.10
CA SER A 133 -20.06 -19.06 -2.99
C SER A 133 -19.62 -20.16 -2.02
N ASN A 134 -18.34 -20.54 -2.02
CA ASN A 134 -17.82 -21.55 -1.11
C ASN A 134 -17.99 -21.06 0.34
N ALA A 135 -18.64 -21.86 1.18
CA ALA A 135 -18.93 -21.50 2.57
C ALA A 135 -17.65 -21.34 3.42
N GLU A 136 -16.57 -22.04 3.07
CA GLU A 136 -15.27 -21.97 3.78
C GLU A 136 -14.31 -20.96 3.15
N PHE A 137 -14.39 -20.74 1.83
CA PHE A 137 -13.49 -19.85 1.10
C PHE A 137 -14.24 -18.94 0.11
N PRO A 138 -15.12 -18.06 0.60
CA PRO A 138 -15.82 -17.13 -0.28
C PRO A 138 -14.82 -16.14 -0.87
N SER A 139 -15.02 -15.82 -2.14
CA SER A 139 -14.16 -14.89 -2.87
C SER A 139 -15.00 -13.87 -3.63
N LEU A 140 -14.53 -12.63 -3.63
CA LEU A 140 -15.13 -11.49 -4.31
C LEU A 140 -14.14 -10.95 -5.34
N LEU A 141 -14.65 -10.55 -6.50
CA LEU A 141 -13.94 -9.73 -7.48
C LEU A 141 -14.32 -8.27 -7.23
N VAL A 142 -13.33 -7.42 -7.10
CA VAL A 142 -13.50 -5.97 -7.07
C VAL A 142 -12.80 -5.38 -8.26
N THR A 143 -13.48 -4.54 -9.03
CA THR A 143 -12.85 -3.77 -10.12
C THR A 143 -12.99 -2.28 -9.83
N ALA A 144 -11.97 -1.51 -10.18
CA ALA A 144 -11.93 -0.06 -9.99
C ALA A 144 -11.76 0.65 -11.32
N ARG A 145 -12.52 1.73 -11.50
CA ARG A 145 -12.43 2.67 -12.63
C ARG A 145 -12.35 4.09 -12.08
N GLN A 146 -11.94 5.03 -12.92
CA GLN A 146 -12.01 6.46 -12.61
C GLN A 146 -12.76 7.21 -13.71
N PRO A 147 -13.42 8.33 -13.37
CA PRO A 147 -13.92 9.28 -14.36
C PRO A 147 -12.82 9.73 -15.35
N THR A 148 -13.19 10.00 -16.60
CA THR A 148 -12.25 10.54 -17.61
C THR A 148 -11.99 12.03 -17.42
N SER A 149 -12.90 12.74 -16.74
CA SER A 149 -12.73 14.12 -16.29
C SER A 149 -12.32 14.21 -14.80
N PRO A 150 -11.67 15.30 -14.38
CA PRO A 150 -11.50 15.61 -12.96
C PRO A 150 -12.84 15.73 -12.21
N SER A 151 -12.80 15.61 -10.88
CA SER A 151 -13.97 15.77 -9.98
C SER A 151 -14.73 17.08 -10.18
N THR A 152 -15.99 17.17 -9.74
CA THR A 152 -16.71 18.46 -9.75
C THR A 152 -16.36 19.35 -8.56
N ASN A 153 -15.84 18.78 -7.46
CA ASN A 153 -15.29 19.58 -6.36
C ASN A 153 -13.96 20.26 -6.77
N PRO A 154 -13.87 21.61 -6.72
CA PRO A 154 -12.66 22.35 -7.09
C PRO A 154 -11.44 22.04 -6.21
N GLU A 155 -11.65 21.60 -4.97
CA GLU A 155 -10.55 21.27 -4.05
C GLU A 155 -9.83 19.96 -4.40
N ARG A 156 -10.42 19.14 -5.28
CA ARG A 156 -9.89 17.84 -5.73
C ARG A 156 -9.69 16.83 -4.60
N ASP A 157 -10.49 16.96 -3.55
CA ASP A 157 -10.61 16.05 -2.42
C ASP A 157 -12.10 16.02 -2.01
N HIS A 158 -12.52 15.16 -1.08
CA HIS A 158 -13.92 15.08 -0.64
C HIS A 158 -14.91 15.03 -1.83
N PHE A 159 -14.78 13.98 -2.64
CA PHE A 159 -15.48 13.86 -3.92
C PHE A 159 -17.01 13.78 -3.74
N PRO A 160 -17.79 14.58 -4.49
CA PRO A 160 -19.25 14.49 -4.48
C PRO A 160 -19.71 13.15 -5.06
N GLU A 161 -20.78 12.56 -4.50
CA GLU A 161 -21.35 11.30 -5.00
C GLU A 161 -21.76 11.37 -6.48
N ALA A 162 -22.17 12.55 -6.96
CA ALA A 162 -22.50 12.76 -8.37
C ALA A 162 -21.31 12.47 -9.32
N ASP A 163 -20.07 12.54 -8.84
CA ASP A 163 -18.88 12.20 -9.64
C ASP A 163 -18.85 10.70 -10.01
N ALA A 164 -19.57 9.85 -9.29
CA ALA A 164 -19.71 8.43 -9.61
C ALA A 164 -20.43 8.16 -10.94
N GLU A 165 -21.19 9.14 -11.43
CA GLU A 165 -21.99 9.04 -12.65
C GLU A 165 -21.33 9.75 -13.85
N LEU A 166 -20.13 10.33 -13.66
CA LEU A 166 -19.33 10.86 -14.75
C LEU A 166 -18.86 9.74 -15.70
N PRO A 167 -18.60 10.02 -16.99
CA PRO A 167 -18.09 9.04 -17.93
C PRO A 167 -16.78 8.40 -17.41
N VAL A 168 -16.79 7.09 -17.24
CA VAL A 168 -15.64 6.34 -16.69
C VAL A 168 -14.71 5.83 -17.78
N GLY A 169 -13.42 5.80 -17.46
CA GLY A 169 -12.39 5.19 -18.29
C GLY A 169 -12.38 3.65 -18.22
N PRO A 170 -11.32 3.01 -18.75
CA PRO A 170 -11.10 1.58 -18.61
C PRO A 170 -10.94 1.17 -17.13
N VAL A 171 -10.97 -0.14 -16.86
CA VAL A 171 -10.60 -0.69 -15.55
C VAL A 171 -9.14 -0.35 -15.29
N CYS A 172 -8.88 0.37 -14.19
CA CYS A 172 -7.53 0.73 -13.79
C CYS A 172 -6.92 -0.26 -12.81
N PHE A 173 -7.76 -0.98 -12.07
CA PHE A 173 -7.34 -2.00 -11.11
C PHE A 173 -8.40 -3.09 -10.95
N SER A 174 -7.96 -4.33 -10.77
CA SER A 174 -8.82 -5.47 -10.42
C SER A 174 -8.22 -6.23 -9.25
N ALA A 175 -9.05 -6.65 -8.29
CA ALA A 175 -8.63 -7.48 -7.17
C ALA A 175 -9.57 -8.66 -6.95
N MET A 176 -8.99 -9.84 -6.72
CA MET A 176 -9.68 -10.97 -6.12
C MET A 176 -9.35 -11.02 -4.63
N VAL A 177 -10.38 -10.98 -3.79
CA VAL A 177 -10.24 -10.99 -2.33
C VAL A 177 -10.92 -12.25 -1.81
N SER A 178 -10.20 -13.05 -1.02
CA SER A 178 -10.70 -14.30 -0.48
C SER A 178 -10.67 -14.28 1.05
N PHE A 179 -11.74 -14.80 1.63
CA PHE A 179 -11.93 -14.90 3.08
C PHE A 179 -11.85 -16.35 3.53
N ARG A 180 -11.49 -16.56 4.78
CA ARG A 180 -11.52 -17.87 5.43
C ARG A 180 -11.98 -17.74 6.87
N PRO A 181 -12.57 -18.78 7.47
CA PRO A 181 -12.87 -18.76 8.88
C PRO A 181 -11.60 -18.85 9.73
N SER A 182 -11.62 -18.21 10.89
CA SER A 182 -10.58 -18.39 11.91
C SER A 182 -10.51 -19.87 12.30
N ALA A 183 -9.29 -20.36 12.45
CA ALA A 183 -9.02 -21.76 12.74
C ALA A 183 -7.95 -21.89 13.83
N ILE A 184 -7.97 -23.03 14.53
CA ILE A 184 -6.88 -23.44 15.41
C ILE A 184 -5.82 -24.11 14.53
N SER A 185 -4.63 -23.53 14.48
CA SER A 185 -3.51 -24.10 13.73
C SER A 185 -3.07 -25.43 14.33
N ARG A 186 -3.16 -26.51 13.55
CA ARG A 186 -2.61 -27.83 13.93
C ARG A 186 -1.08 -27.85 13.86
N PHE A 187 -0.54 -27.09 12.91
CA PHE A 187 0.88 -26.87 12.71
C PHE A 187 1.11 -25.37 12.61
N ASP A 188 2.09 -24.87 13.35
CA ASP A 188 2.49 -23.47 13.33
C ASP A 188 4.02 -23.44 13.26
N THR A 189 4.53 -23.15 12.07
CA THR A 189 5.96 -23.17 11.77
C THR A 189 6.30 -22.01 10.87
N GLN A 190 7.40 -21.35 11.18
CA GLN A 190 7.94 -20.23 10.41
C GLN A 190 9.47 -20.26 10.52
N GLU A 191 10.13 -19.44 9.71
CA GLU A 191 11.57 -19.21 9.87
C GLU A 191 11.88 -18.39 11.14
N PRO A 192 13.16 -18.31 11.55
CA PRO A 192 13.55 -17.43 12.65
C PRO A 192 13.08 -15.99 12.42
N PRO A 193 12.48 -15.33 13.45
CA PRO A 193 11.96 -13.97 13.32
C PRO A 193 13.00 -12.98 12.79
N ALA A 194 12.56 -11.97 12.02
CA ALA A 194 13.44 -10.88 11.59
C ALA A 194 14.11 -10.19 12.79
N GLN A 195 13.38 -10.01 13.89
CA GLN A 195 13.88 -9.46 15.14
C GLN A 195 15.06 -10.25 15.71
N ALA A 196 15.06 -11.57 15.56
CA ALA A 196 16.15 -12.44 16.00
C ALA A 196 17.31 -12.40 14.99
N ARG A 197 17.03 -12.48 13.69
CA ARG A 197 18.05 -12.48 12.63
C ARG A 197 18.81 -11.17 12.48
N PHE A 198 18.17 -10.05 12.80
CA PHE A 198 18.73 -8.70 12.68
C PHE A 198 18.82 -7.97 14.03
N ALA A 199 18.91 -8.72 15.13
CA ALA A 199 18.88 -8.19 16.50
C ALA A 199 19.93 -7.08 16.71
N ASP A 200 21.17 -7.29 16.27
CA ASP A 200 22.26 -6.31 16.44
C ASP A 200 21.95 -4.97 15.78
N ILE A 201 21.26 -4.98 14.64
CA ILE A 201 20.89 -3.77 13.91
C ILE A 201 19.66 -3.15 14.57
N LEU A 202 18.59 -3.93 14.78
CA LEU A 202 17.32 -3.44 15.29
C LEU A 202 17.41 -2.93 16.73
N ASN A 203 18.30 -3.50 17.56
CA ASN A 203 18.52 -3.07 18.93
C ASN A 203 19.57 -1.95 19.06
N SER A 204 20.22 -1.54 17.96
CA SER A 204 21.21 -0.46 17.99
C SER A 204 20.60 0.91 18.33
N ARG A 205 19.29 1.07 18.12
CA ARG A 205 18.51 2.26 18.46
C ARG A 205 17.03 1.91 18.60
N ARG A 206 16.27 2.76 19.30
CA ARG A 206 14.82 2.60 19.46
C ARG A 206 14.10 2.81 18.12
N PRO A 207 12.90 2.23 17.92
CA PRO A 207 12.13 2.40 16.69
C PRO A 207 11.95 3.86 16.22
N ALA A 208 11.68 4.79 17.14
CA ALA A 208 11.49 6.22 16.85
C ALA A 208 12.79 6.98 16.51
N GLU A 209 13.97 6.38 16.73
CA GLU A 209 15.28 6.98 16.45
C GLU A 209 15.81 6.62 15.05
N TRP A 210 15.09 5.78 14.31
CA TRP A 210 15.35 5.56 12.89
C TRP A 210 14.84 6.75 12.06
N ASP A 211 15.48 6.99 10.92
CA ASP A 211 14.99 8.01 9.98
C ASP A 211 13.60 7.62 9.45
N PRO A 212 12.73 8.59 9.12
CA PRO A 212 11.49 8.32 8.41
C PRO A 212 11.75 7.50 7.14
N ALA A 213 10.78 6.67 6.75
CA ALA A 213 10.80 6.05 5.44
C ALA A 213 10.82 7.17 4.37
N PRO A 214 11.78 7.18 3.42
CA PRO A 214 11.93 8.29 2.49
C PRO A 214 10.65 8.59 1.70
N ILE A 215 10.38 9.88 1.42
CA ILE A 215 9.24 10.34 0.59
C ILE A 215 9.13 9.52 -0.71
N ALA A 216 10.25 9.36 -1.40
CA ALA A 216 10.46 8.34 -2.42
C ALA A 216 11.89 7.84 -2.30
N ASP A 217 12.06 6.53 -2.18
CA ASP A 217 13.37 5.91 -1.92
C ASP A 217 14.21 5.81 -3.19
N ILE A 218 14.70 6.96 -3.66
CA ILE A 218 15.55 7.09 -4.85
C ILE A 218 16.79 7.88 -4.43
N ASP A 219 17.94 7.20 -4.29
CA ASP A 219 19.15 7.81 -3.72
C ASP A 219 19.60 9.06 -4.47
N GLY A 220 19.52 9.05 -5.80
CA GLY A 220 19.89 10.21 -6.62
C GLY A 220 18.97 11.43 -6.45
N LEU A 221 17.71 11.22 -6.05
CA LEU A 221 16.79 12.31 -5.76
C LEU A 221 17.03 12.85 -4.34
N LEU A 222 17.16 11.95 -3.37
CA LEU A 222 17.41 12.28 -1.97
C LEU A 222 18.74 13.02 -1.79
N ALA A 223 19.78 12.69 -2.56
CA ALA A 223 21.08 13.39 -2.52
C ALA A 223 21.00 14.83 -3.07
N ARG A 224 20.03 15.14 -3.94
CA ARG A 224 19.87 16.47 -4.55
C ARG A 224 19.03 17.42 -3.71
N LEU A 225 18.34 16.92 -2.69
CA LEU A 225 17.43 17.70 -1.84
C LEU A 225 17.89 17.57 -0.38
N PRO A 226 18.73 18.51 0.12
CA PRO A 226 19.15 18.51 1.51
C PRO A 226 17.98 18.44 2.48
N GLY A 227 18.08 17.59 3.51
CA GLY A 227 17.03 17.38 4.51
C GLY A 227 15.88 16.46 4.08
N ALA A 228 15.80 16.05 2.81
CA ALA A 228 14.69 15.21 2.33
C ALA A 228 14.69 13.78 2.90
N ARG A 229 15.85 13.29 3.38
CA ARG A 229 15.94 11.99 4.08
C ARG A 229 15.35 12.03 5.49
N GLN A 230 15.37 13.20 6.12
CA GLN A 230 14.87 13.42 7.48
C GLN A 230 13.44 13.95 7.51
N ALA A 231 12.87 14.28 6.35
CA ALA A 231 11.50 14.75 6.26
C ALA A 231 10.51 13.60 6.46
N GLU A 232 9.55 13.79 7.35
CA GLU A 232 8.47 12.83 7.62
C GLU A 232 7.55 12.62 6.40
N GLY A 233 7.31 13.67 5.61
CA GLY A 233 6.41 13.65 4.46
C GLY A 233 4.93 13.55 4.85
N THR A 234 4.07 13.50 3.84
CA THR A 234 2.60 13.45 4.01
C THR A 234 2.02 12.05 3.78
N PHE A 235 2.85 11.01 3.81
CA PHE A 235 2.38 9.63 3.65
C PHE A 235 1.29 9.33 4.69
N PRO A 236 0.07 8.98 4.26
CA PRO A 236 -1.06 8.83 5.18
C PRO A 236 -1.04 7.44 5.84
N CYS A 237 -2.02 7.22 6.72
CA CYS A 237 -2.35 5.94 7.38
C CYS A 237 -1.36 5.49 8.46
N LEU A 238 -0.07 5.57 8.18
CA LEU A 238 0.98 4.89 8.93
C LEU A 238 2.16 5.82 9.17
N GLU A 239 2.80 5.63 10.32
CA GLU A 239 4.18 6.06 10.49
C GLU A 239 5.11 4.92 10.06
N MET A 240 6.11 5.25 9.24
CA MET A 240 7.09 4.29 8.75
C MET A 240 8.49 4.84 8.92
N ARG A 241 9.41 3.99 9.36
CA ARG A 241 10.82 4.28 9.60
C ARG A 241 11.67 3.31 8.81
N LYS A 242 12.80 3.75 8.26
CA LYS A 242 13.71 2.89 7.50
C LYS A 242 14.95 2.54 8.33
N VAL A 243 15.22 1.25 8.46
CA VAL A 243 16.41 0.74 9.14
C VAL A 243 17.60 0.83 8.19
N ASP A 244 18.75 1.27 8.69
CA ASP A 244 19.98 1.33 7.90
C ASP A 244 20.59 -0.07 7.71
N MET A 245 20.30 -0.67 6.56
CA MET A 245 20.79 -1.99 6.18
C MET A 245 22.07 -1.94 5.33
N ARG A 246 22.71 -0.77 5.14
CA ARG A 246 23.86 -0.61 4.22
C ARG A 246 25.03 -1.52 4.57
N ALA A 247 25.41 -1.58 5.84
CA ALA A 247 26.51 -2.44 6.31
C ALA A 247 26.19 -3.93 6.11
N TYR A 248 24.95 -4.35 6.40
CA TYR A 248 24.49 -5.71 6.18
C TYR A 248 24.52 -6.10 4.70
N ASN A 249 24.09 -5.18 3.83
CA ASN A 249 23.96 -5.40 2.38
C ASN A 249 25.29 -5.31 1.62
N ALA A 250 26.35 -4.77 2.23
CA ALA A 250 27.65 -4.57 1.59
C ALA A 250 28.23 -5.90 1.08
N GLY A 251 28.67 -5.92 -0.18
CA GLY A 251 29.25 -7.10 -0.82
C GLY A 251 28.26 -8.23 -1.16
N ARG A 252 27.01 -8.17 -0.71
CA ARG A 252 26.01 -9.21 -0.98
C ARG A 252 25.42 -9.09 -2.40
N PRO A 253 25.11 -10.22 -3.06
CA PRO A 253 24.34 -10.20 -4.30
C PRO A 253 22.91 -9.70 -4.04
N MET A 254 22.28 -9.12 -5.06
CA MET A 254 20.99 -8.42 -4.92
C MET A 254 19.89 -9.26 -4.24
N HIS A 255 19.78 -10.54 -4.56
CA HIS A 255 18.76 -11.44 -3.99
C HIS A 255 18.99 -11.78 -2.50
N GLU A 256 20.20 -11.58 -1.99
CA GLU A 256 20.53 -11.73 -0.56
C GLU A 256 20.42 -10.42 0.22
N ARG A 257 20.30 -9.27 -0.47
CA ARG A 257 20.11 -7.98 0.18
C ARG A 257 18.73 -7.90 0.84
N ARG A 258 18.66 -7.12 1.91
CA ARG A 258 17.47 -6.91 2.72
C ARG A 258 17.27 -5.43 2.98
N GLU A 259 16.01 -5.01 2.93
CA GLU A 259 15.59 -3.72 3.48
C GLU A 259 14.61 -4.00 4.61
N LEU A 260 14.78 -3.30 5.73
CA LEU A 260 13.85 -3.38 6.85
C LEU A 260 13.16 -2.02 7.03
N MET A 261 11.84 -2.04 7.06
CA MET A 261 11.03 -0.91 7.47
C MET A 261 10.30 -1.25 8.76
N LEU A 262 10.22 -0.30 9.67
CA LEU A 262 9.37 -0.38 10.86
C LEU A 262 8.10 0.40 10.56
N HIS A 263 6.94 -0.16 10.85
CA HIS A 263 5.67 0.54 10.66
C HIS A 263 4.72 0.35 11.82
N ARG A 264 3.89 1.38 12.01
CA ARG A 264 2.79 1.41 12.98
C ARG A 264 1.68 2.31 12.47
N LEU A 265 0.50 2.21 13.08
CA LEU A 265 -0.61 3.11 12.81
C LEU A 265 -0.25 4.55 13.17
N LEU A 266 -0.62 5.50 12.32
CA LEU A 266 -0.47 6.94 12.58
C LEU A 266 -1.43 7.43 13.68
N ALA A 267 -2.62 6.83 13.74
CA ALA A 267 -3.68 7.12 14.69
C ALA A 267 -4.49 5.83 14.98
N PRO A 268 -5.31 5.78 16.05
CA PRO A 268 -6.10 4.60 16.36
C PRO A 268 -6.98 4.13 15.20
N LEU A 269 -6.94 2.82 14.92
CA LEU A 269 -7.84 2.13 13.99
C LEU A 269 -8.67 1.10 14.80
N PRO A 270 -10.01 1.17 14.79
CA PRO A 270 -10.84 0.24 15.57
C PRO A 270 -10.52 -1.22 15.29
N ASP A 271 -10.42 -2.01 16.35
CA ASP A 271 -10.16 -3.46 16.32
C ASP A 271 -11.41 -4.28 15.99
N LYS A 272 -12.58 -3.66 16.03
CA LYS A 272 -13.89 -4.23 15.71
C LYS A 272 -14.52 -3.53 14.52
N ASP A 273 -15.33 -4.29 13.80
CA ASP A 273 -16.20 -3.74 12.77
C ASP A 273 -17.15 -2.71 13.37
N GLY A 274 -17.36 -1.59 12.68
CA GLY A 274 -18.41 -0.64 13.03
C GLY A 274 -19.77 -1.06 12.47
N ASP A 275 -20.84 -0.48 13.03
CA ASP A 275 -22.22 -0.76 12.64
C ASP A 275 -22.70 0.04 11.43
N GLU A 276 -22.02 1.15 11.11
CA GLU A 276 -22.36 2.03 9.99
C GLU A 276 -22.02 1.40 8.64
N GLU A 277 -22.77 1.81 7.60
CA GLU A 277 -22.48 1.43 6.22
C GLU A 277 -21.11 1.99 5.81
N CYS A 278 -20.25 1.12 5.28
CA CYS A 278 -18.84 1.42 4.98
C CYS A 278 -17.95 1.74 6.20
N ALA A 279 -18.34 1.38 7.43
CA ALA A 279 -17.48 1.54 8.60
C ALA A 279 -16.12 0.84 8.40
N ILE A 280 -15.04 1.61 8.65
CA ILE A 280 -13.66 1.15 8.53
C ILE A 280 -13.14 0.81 9.93
N GLY A 281 -13.01 -0.48 10.18
CA GLY A 281 -12.53 -1.05 11.43
C GLY A 281 -12.45 -2.56 11.30
N GLY A 282 -12.12 -3.23 12.40
CA GLY A 282 -12.07 -4.68 12.44
C GLY A 282 -10.77 -5.26 11.89
N PRO A 283 -10.55 -6.56 12.06
CA PRO A 283 -9.31 -7.23 11.68
C PRO A 283 -8.92 -7.02 10.21
N ASP A 284 -9.90 -7.02 9.30
CA ASP A 284 -9.66 -6.85 7.87
C ASP A 284 -9.13 -5.44 7.53
N ALA A 285 -9.52 -4.40 8.28
CA ALA A 285 -8.96 -3.07 8.08
C ALA A 285 -7.48 -3.00 8.46
N HIS A 286 -7.08 -3.70 9.53
CA HIS A 286 -5.68 -3.80 9.92
C HIS A 286 -4.85 -4.61 8.90
N ILE A 287 -5.41 -5.70 8.35
CA ILE A 287 -4.80 -6.43 7.23
C ILE A 287 -4.59 -5.51 6.02
N CYS A 288 -5.60 -4.72 5.66
CA CYS A 288 -5.49 -3.78 4.56
C CYS A 288 -4.48 -2.66 4.86
N ALA A 289 -4.33 -2.24 6.11
CA ALA A 289 -3.29 -1.31 6.52
C ALA A 289 -1.87 -1.92 6.43
N HIS A 290 -1.69 -3.21 6.74
CA HIS A 290 -0.43 -3.90 6.47
C HIS A 290 -0.11 -4.01 4.98
N ALA A 291 -1.10 -4.32 4.15
CA ALA A 291 -0.92 -4.33 2.69
C ALA A 291 -0.58 -2.92 2.16
N TYR A 292 -1.20 -1.88 2.71
CA TYR A 292 -0.89 -0.49 2.40
C TYR A 292 0.57 -0.13 2.73
N ALA A 293 1.07 -0.60 3.88
CA ALA A 293 2.46 -0.43 4.32
C ALA A 293 3.43 -1.14 3.38
N ALA A 294 3.13 -2.39 3.02
CA ALA A 294 4.04 -3.27 2.31
C ALA A 294 4.46 -2.75 0.93
N ASP A 295 3.61 -1.95 0.26
CA ASP A 295 3.92 -1.30 -1.03
C ASP A 295 4.80 -0.05 -0.89
N ARG A 296 5.04 0.45 0.34
CA ARG A 296 5.72 1.73 0.55
C ARG A 296 7.13 1.66 0.00
N ASN A 297 7.45 2.58 -0.91
CA ASN A 297 8.72 2.64 -1.64
C ASN A 297 9.05 1.40 -2.50
N GLY A 298 8.26 0.31 -2.42
CA GLY A 298 8.44 -0.98 -3.06
C GLY A 298 9.50 -1.02 -4.16
N LEU A 299 9.07 -0.89 -5.41
CA LEU A 299 9.93 -1.01 -6.61
C LEU A 299 11.01 0.06 -6.73
N LEU A 300 10.94 1.14 -5.95
CA LEU A 300 11.99 2.16 -5.92
C LEU A 300 13.21 1.64 -5.15
N MET A 301 13.02 0.84 -4.09
CA MET A 301 14.12 0.23 -3.32
C MET A 301 14.99 -0.67 -4.19
N VAL A 302 14.39 -1.43 -5.11
CA VAL A 302 15.10 -2.25 -6.11
C VAL A 302 16.18 -1.42 -6.82
N GLY A 303 15.84 -0.18 -7.17
CA GLY A 303 16.72 0.79 -7.80
C GLY A 303 18.00 1.05 -7.03
N ASN A 304 17.89 1.26 -5.74
CA ASN A 304 19.04 1.54 -4.87
C ASN A 304 19.94 0.31 -4.69
N HIS A 305 19.40 -0.91 -4.84
CA HIS A 305 20.21 -2.13 -4.77
C HIS A 305 20.94 -2.49 -6.06
N THR A 306 20.59 -1.86 -7.18
CA THR A 306 21.38 -1.98 -8.39
C THR A 306 22.48 -0.90 -8.35
N ALA A 307 23.68 -1.29 -7.93
CA ALA A 307 24.77 -0.36 -7.56
C ALA A 307 25.16 0.67 -8.65
N GLU A 308 24.88 0.36 -9.93
CA GLU A 308 25.13 1.27 -11.05
C GLU A 308 23.94 2.16 -11.40
N PHE A 309 22.74 1.87 -10.88
CA PHE A 309 21.50 2.48 -11.36
C PHE A 309 20.63 3.17 -10.30
N GLY A 310 20.99 3.17 -9.00
CA GLY A 310 20.25 3.93 -7.98
C GLY A 310 20.11 5.43 -8.29
N HIS A 311 21.09 6.00 -9.02
CA HIS A 311 21.05 7.39 -9.55
C HIS A 311 20.33 7.51 -10.92
N GLU A 312 20.01 6.39 -11.55
CA GLU A 312 19.49 6.27 -12.91
C GLU A 312 18.03 5.78 -12.96
N VAL A 313 17.39 5.40 -11.85
CA VAL A 313 15.95 5.09 -11.83
C VAL A 313 15.15 6.32 -12.32
N LYS A 314 14.32 6.12 -13.36
CA LYS A 314 13.35 7.12 -13.85
C LYS A 314 11.97 6.95 -13.22
N GLY A 315 11.62 5.74 -12.83
CA GLY A 315 10.35 5.45 -12.20
C GLY A 315 10.03 3.96 -12.21
N ALA A 316 9.01 3.59 -11.46
CA ALA A 316 8.50 2.24 -11.41
C ALA A 316 6.97 2.22 -11.59
N SER A 317 6.42 1.07 -11.95
CA SER A 317 4.98 0.86 -12.06
C SER A 317 4.65 -0.56 -11.66
N SER A 318 3.72 -0.74 -10.73
CA SER A 318 3.22 -2.07 -10.33
C SER A 318 2.48 -2.74 -11.48
N LEU A 319 2.64 -4.05 -11.64
CA LEU A 319 1.85 -4.87 -12.56
C LEU A 319 0.91 -5.79 -11.78
N GLY A 320 1.48 -6.59 -10.88
CA GLY A 320 0.76 -7.53 -10.03
C GLY A 320 1.20 -7.42 -8.58
N TYR A 321 0.27 -7.65 -7.67
CA TYR A 321 0.50 -7.55 -6.24
C TYR A 321 -0.34 -8.60 -5.51
N SER A 322 0.33 -9.47 -4.75
CA SER A 322 -0.28 -10.54 -3.98
C SER A 322 0.00 -10.31 -2.50
N PHE A 323 -1.01 -10.43 -1.65
CA PHE A 323 -0.87 -10.34 -0.19
C PHE A 323 -1.55 -11.54 0.46
N LYS A 324 -0.78 -12.34 1.17
CA LYS A 324 -1.22 -13.57 1.86
C LYS A 324 -1.11 -13.38 3.37
N VAL A 325 -2.18 -13.64 4.09
CA VAL A 325 -2.21 -13.61 5.56
C VAL A 325 -2.13 -15.04 6.08
N HIS A 326 -1.12 -15.31 6.91
CA HIS A 326 -0.79 -16.65 7.40
C HIS A 326 -1.46 -16.98 8.74
N VAL A 327 -1.88 -15.95 9.47
CA VAL A 327 -2.51 -16.03 10.79
C VAL A 327 -4.02 -15.82 10.72
N ASN A 328 -4.74 -16.01 11.84
CA ASN A 328 -6.13 -15.55 11.91
C ASN A 328 -6.14 -14.01 11.81
N ALA A 329 -7.21 -13.45 11.26
CA ALA A 329 -7.25 -12.00 11.01
C ALA A 329 -7.07 -11.19 12.29
N GLU A 330 -7.59 -11.67 13.42
CA GLU A 330 -7.42 -11.02 14.73
C GLU A 330 -5.96 -10.90 15.19
N ASP A 331 -5.09 -11.80 14.74
CA ASP A 331 -3.66 -11.79 15.07
C ASP A 331 -2.87 -10.79 14.19
N ALA A 332 -3.51 -10.20 13.17
CA ALA A 332 -2.96 -9.15 12.31
C ALA A 332 -3.35 -7.73 12.76
N ILE A 333 -3.99 -7.58 13.93
CA ILE A 333 -4.40 -6.27 14.45
C ILE A 333 -3.17 -5.48 14.92
N MET A 334 -3.00 -4.28 14.37
CA MET A 334 -2.03 -3.31 14.86
C MET A 334 -2.59 -2.59 16.07
N ARG A 335 -2.01 -2.84 17.24
CA ARG A 335 -2.34 -2.07 18.43
C ARG A 335 -1.73 -0.68 18.32
N PHE A 336 -2.57 0.34 18.48
CA PHE A 336 -2.10 1.71 18.55
C PHE A 336 -1.68 2.03 19.98
N ASP A 337 -0.48 2.57 20.11
CA ASP A 337 0.09 3.09 21.35
C ASP A 337 0.64 4.49 21.07
N GLU A 338 0.14 5.49 21.82
CA GLU A 338 0.62 6.87 21.75
C GLU A 338 2.11 6.98 22.10
N GLY A 339 2.60 6.10 22.99
CA GLY A 339 4.00 6.01 23.39
C GLY A 339 4.93 5.43 22.32
N GLY A 340 4.38 4.88 21.22
CA GLY A 340 5.16 4.36 20.10
C GLY A 340 5.91 3.06 20.38
N GLY A 341 5.46 2.26 21.35
CA GLY A 341 6.17 1.06 21.81
C GLY A 341 6.15 -0.13 20.86
N GLU A 342 5.03 -0.38 20.15
CA GLU A 342 4.89 -1.54 19.27
C GLU A 342 5.07 -1.19 17.79
N CYS A 343 6.17 -1.66 17.20
CA CYS A 343 6.41 -1.58 15.76
C CYS A 343 6.42 -2.96 15.11
N TRP A 344 5.80 -3.02 13.94
CA TRP A 344 5.86 -4.17 13.05
C TRP A 344 7.10 -4.06 12.18
N VAL A 345 7.66 -5.21 11.78
CA VAL A 345 8.82 -5.24 10.88
C VAL A 345 8.37 -5.70 9.50
N GLN A 346 8.64 -4.88 8.51
CA GLN A 346 8.57 -5.24 7.10
C GLN A 346 9.97 -5.60 6.62
N GLU A 347 10.18 -6.86 6.22
CA GLU A 347 11.42 -7.33 5.60
C GLU A 347 11.23 -7.52 4.10
N ALA A 348 11.86 -6.67 3.30
CA ALA A 348 11.85 -6.75 1.85
C ALA A 348 13.12 -7.42 1.30
N GLN A 349 12.94 -8.25 0.28
CA GLN A 349 14.01 -8.84 -0.54
C GLN A 349 13.67 -8.75 -2.03
N PHE A 350 14.70 -8.85 -2.87
CA PHE A 350 14.62 -8.57 -4.30
C PHE A 350 15.09 -9.79 -5.09
N PRO A 351 14.25 -10.84 -5.21
CA PRO A 351 14.70 -12.14 -5.72
C PRO A 351 15.08 -12.11 -7.19
N ARG A 352 14.52 -11.19 -7.99
CA ARG A 352 14.79 -11.13 -9.42
C ARG A 352 14.54 -9.74 -10.02
N THR A 353 15.47 -9.32 -10.86
CA THR A 353 15.32 -8.18 -11.76
C THR A 353 15.81 -8.60 -13.14
N ALA A 354 14.94 -8.57 -14.14
CA ALA A 354 15.25 -8.98 -15.50
C ALA A 354 14.19 -8.44 -16.47
N ALA A 355 14.57 -8.25 -17.74
CA ALA A 355 13.66 -7.86 -18.82
C ALA A 355 12.83 -6.59 -18.50
N GLY A 356 13.45 -5.59 -17.87
CA GLY A 356 12.78 -4.33 -17.50
C GLY A 356 11.77 -4.46 -16.35
N ARG A 357 11.73 -5.60 -15.67
CA ARG A 357 10.89 -5.85 -14.50
C ARG A 357 11.72 -6.16 -13.26
N ALA A 358 11.11 -5.94 -12.11
CA ALA A 358 11.65 -6.34 -10.83
C ALA A 358 10.56 -6.94 -9.95
N VAL A 359 11.00 -7.91 -9.15
CA VAL A 359 10.18 -8.56 -8.15
C VAL A 359 10.60 -8.12 -6.77
N ILE A 360 9.61 -7.89 -5.92
CA ILE A 360 9.79 -7.71 -4.48
C ILE A 360 9.03 -8.79 -3.77
N HIS A 361 9.67 -9.37 -2.79
CA HIS A 361 9.06 -10.29 -1.86
C HIS A 361 9.24 -9.71 -0.45
N THR A 362 8.15 -9.52 0.25
CA THR A 362 8.14 -8.88 1.57
C THR A 362 7.48 -9.78 2.60
N LYS A 363 8.06 -9.84 3.80
CA LYS A 363 7.48 -10.52 4.97
C LYS A 363 7.10 -9.48 6.02
N ILE A 364 5.91 -9.62 6.59
CA ILE A 364 5.41 -8.79 7.67
C ILE A 364 5.47 -9.57 8.98
N TRP A 365 6.19 -9.01 9.94
CA TRP A 365 6.44 -9.59 11.24
C TRP A 365 5.75 -8.78 12.33
N SER A 366 4.97 -9.44 13.17
CA SER A 366 4.43 -8.83 14.39
C SER A 366 5.55 -8.40 15.34
N PRO A 367 5.28 -7.47 16.29
CA PRO A 367 6.25 -7.10 17.31
C PRO A 367 6.81 -8.30 18.09
N ARG A 368 6.03 -9.39 18.20
CA ARG A 368 6.39 -10.64 18.87
C ARG A 368 7.17 -11.62 18.00
N GLY A 369 7.48 -11.26 16.75
CA GLY A 369 8.23 -12.09 15.82
C GLY A 369 7.41 -13.14 15.06
N VAL A 370 6.08 -13.06 15.08
CA VAL A 370 5.21 -13.93 14.26
C VAL A 370 5.18 -13.43 12.81
N HIS A 371 5.39 -14.31 11.83
CA HIS A 371 5.24 -14.01 10.41
C HIS A 371 3.77 -13.95 10.03
N VAL A 372 3.20 -12.75 10.02
CA VAL A 372 1.76 -12.51 9.86
C VAL A 372 1.33 -12.56 8.40
N ALA A 373 2.12 -11.99 7.51
CA ALA A 373 1.76 -11.92 6.09
C ALA A 373 2.97 -11.90 5.15
N THR A 374 2.75 -12.33 3.92
CA THR A 374 3.71 -12.20 2.82
C THR A 374 3.10 -11.40 1.69
N MET A 375 3.90 -10.49 1.14
CA MET A 375 3.61 -9.76 -0.07
C MET A 375 4.55 -10.20 -1.19
N TYR A 376 4.01 -10.33 -2.40
CA TYR A 376 4.77 -10.51 -3.63
C TYR A 376 4.31 -9.49 -4.68
N GLN A 377 5.23 -8.70 -5.20
CA GLN A 377 4.96 -7.67 -6.19
C GLN A 377 5.85 -7.87 -7.41
N ASP A 378 5.24 -7.84 -8.60
CA ASP A 378 5.94 -7.72 -9.88
C ASP A 378 5.62 -6.34 -10.48
N GLY A 379 6.63 -5.71 -11.06
CA GLY A 379 6.43 -4.43 -11.71
C GLY A 379 7.55 -4.03 -12.64
N ILE A 380 7.29 -2.98 -13.40
CA ILE A 380 8.20 -2.38 -14.35
C ILE A 380 9.15 -1.44 -13.61
N THR A 381 10.45 -1.55 -13.89
CA THR A 381 11.46 -0.59 -13.46
C THR A 381 12.05 0.08 -14.69
N ARG A 382 11.96 1.41 -14.76
CA ARG A 382 12.48 2.21 -15.88
C ARG A 382 13.76 2.91 -15.46
N TRP A 383 14.77 2.85 -16.31
CA TRP A 383 16.09 3.44 -16.09
C TRP A 383 16.34 4.59 -17.07
N LYS A 384 17.25 5.50 -16.74
CA LYS A 384 17.80 6.45 -17.71
C LYS A 384 18.55 5.62 -18.75
N SER A 385 18.17 5.78 -20.01
CA SER A 385 18.97 5.25 -21.11
C SER A 385 20.34 5.90 -21.03
N ARG A 386 21.39 5.12 -20.74
CA ARG A 386 22.71 5.49 -21.25
C ARG A 386 22.59 5.51 -22.77
N HIS A 387 23.09 6.55 -23.43
CA HIS A 387 23.20 6.49 -24.88
C HIS A 387 23.96 5.21 -25.20
N VAL A 388 23.31 4.28 -25.90
CA VAL A 388 24.01 3.17 -26.55
C VAL A 388 24.75 3.83 -27.71
N VAL A 389 25.90 4.43 -27.40
CA VAL A 389 26.95 4.65 -28.39
C VAL A 389 27.65 3.31 -28.50
N GLU A 390 27.49 2.71 -29.68
CA GLU A 390 28.33 1.65 -30.25
C GLU A 390 28.30 0.25 -29.59
N ALA A 391 27.46 -0.61 -30.18
CA ALA A 391 27.86 -1.96 -30.54
C ALA A 391 27.31 -2.29 -31.95
N LYS A 392 27.74 -1.49 -32.93
CA LYS A 392 27.93 -1.97 -34.30
C LYS A 392 29.43 -1.94 -34.55
N ALA A 393 30.12 -2.93 -34.00
CA ALA A 393 31.47 -3.28 -34.41
C ALA A 393 31.61 -4.80 -34.23
N GLU A 394 31.49 -5.49 -35.36
CA GLU A 394 32.22 -6.71 -35.71
C GLU A 394 32.17 -7.91 -34.73
N LEU A 395 31.31 -8.89 -35.04
CA LEU A 395 31.71 -10.22 -35.55
C LEU A 395 30.49 -10.97 -36.12
#